data_AF-A0A8S1XMH3-F1
#
_entry.id   AF-A0A8S1XMH3-F1
#
_cell.length_a   1.000
_cell.length_b   1.000
_cell.length_c   1.000
_cell.angle_alpha   90.00
_cell.angle_beta   90.00
_cell.angle_gamma   90.00
#
_symmetry.space_group_name_H-M   'P 1'
#
loop_
_entity.id
_entity.type
_entity.pdbx_description
1 polymer ?
#
loop_
_entity_poly.entity_id
_entity_poly.type
_entity_poly.pdbx_seq_one_letter_code
_entity_poly.pdbx_strand_id
1 'polypeptide(L)'
;MGNTCCARDTTIDRPIAPLVLTPIILEEDQMDFKRQHKQELYPSVDLAKRTNKKFESTNPFVKKSLDNFGPFNFDQCNQVPGAQYLPSIEFNNGIVYQGQWLNKKRCGRGQQLFPDGTLYEGSWKDDMADGFGRLITPEGDTYVGFWKLNEKEGSGTMYYENGVIFEGEFKKDLENGQGIEKWPDQSMFQGNYINGIKEGFGKYKWTDGSIFEGMFTNNQINGQGKQIWSDGRQYEGDWIQNKMHGFGTFVWPDGKKYIGNYKDDLKEGYGEFYWPDGRVFKGEWYNGHPHGKGLFVDKTGKLEEGDWEHGKKIKIVEG
;
A
#
# COMPACT_ATOMS: atom_id res chain seq x y z
N MET A 1 -41.62 -42.71 13.96
CA MET A 1 -40.14 -42.84 13.91
C MET A 1 -39.71 -42.47 12.50
N GLY A 2 -38.90 -41.44 12.35
CA GLY A 2 -38.45 -40.89 11.07
C GLY A 2 -38.21 -39.39 11.18
N ASN A 3 -37.05 -39.03 11.74
CA ASN A 3 -36.67 -37.69 12.19
C ASN A 3 -36.73 -36.62 11.09
N THR A 4 -37.31 -35.47 11.46
CA THR A 4 -37.16 -34.15 10.83
C THR A 4 -35.68 -33.77 10.71
N CYS A 5 -35.09 -33.99 9.53
CA CYS A 5 -33.81 -33.39 9.17
C CYS A 5 -34.04 -31.99 8.63
N CYS A 6 -34.19 -31.00 9.52
CA CYS A 6 -34.10 -29.59 9.15
C CYS A 6 -32.93 -28.96 9.93
N ALA A 7 -31.93 -28.52 9.16
CA ALA A 7 -30.85 -27.61 9.56
C ALA A 7 -30.07 -27.96 10.85
N ARG A 8 -29.35 -29.09 10.83
CA ARG A 8 -28.07 -29.18 11.56
C ARG A 8 -26.95 -29.23 10.54
N ASP A 9 -26.62 -28.08 9.99
CA ASP A 9 -25.32 -27.88 9.37
C ASP A 9 -24.64 -26.72 10.09
N THR A 10 -23.94 -27.07 11.17
CA THR A 10 -23.13 -26.18 12.02
C THR A 10 -21.86 -25.70 11.32
N THR A 11 -21.86 -25.68 9.98
CA THR A 11 -20.74 -25.27 9.12
C THR A 11 -20.90 -23.86 8.56
N ILE A 12 -22.00 -23.17 8.86
CA ILE A 12 -22.34 -21.88 8.21
C ILE A 12 -21.54 -20.69 8.76
N ASP A 13 -21.03 -20.74 9.99
CA ASP A 13 -20.36 -19.58 10.58
C ASP A 13 -19.07 -19.99 11.27
N ARG A 14 -17.97 -19.96 10.52
CA ARG A 14 -16.71 -19.51 11.13
C ARG A 14 -16.64 -18.01 10.89
N PRO A 15 -16.49 -17.19 11.94
CA PRO A 15 -16.14 -15.79 11.77
C PRO A 15 -14.98 -15.72 10.79
N ILE A 16 -15.15 -14.97 9.70
CA ILE A 16 -14.02 -14.63 8.85
C ILE A 16 -13.15 -13.76 9.76
N ALA A 17 -11.93 -14.24 10.05
CA ALA A 17 -10.99 -13.46 10.84
C ALA A 17 -10.89 -12.06 10.19
N PRO A 18 -11.00 -10.98 10.97
CA PRO A 18 -11.02 -9.63 10.43
C PRO A 18 -9.79 -9.42 9.54
N LEU A 19 -9.99 -8.78 8.39
CA LEU A 19 -8.89 -8.24 7.59
C LEU A 19 -8.14 -7.23 8.45
N VAL A 20 -7.04 -7.64 9.06
CA VAL A 20 -6.07 -6.70 9.62
C VAL A 20 -5.14 -6.33 8.47
N LEU A 21 -5.53 -5.34 7.68
CA LEU A 21 -4.53 -4.51 7.02
C LEU A 21 -3.81 -3.79 8.18
N THR A 22 -2.66 -4.29 8.62
CA THR A 22 -1.80 -3.48 9.50
C THR A 22 -1.34 -2.29 8.68
N PRO A 23 -1.83 -1.07 8.95
CA PRO A 23 -1.25 0.08 8.31
C PRO A 23 0.06 0.35 9.06
N ILE A 24 1.20 0.32 8.36
CA ILE A 24 2.36 1.07 8.85
C ILE A 24 2.03 2.52 8.52
N ILE A 25 1.29 3.16 9.43
CA ILE A 25 1.10 4.61 9.39
C ILE A 25 2.47 5.18 9.79
N LEU A 26 3.21 5.72 8.82
CA LEU A 26 4.22 6.72 9.16
C LEU A 26 3.42 7.95 9.60
N GLU A 27 3.42 8.22 10.91
CA GLU A 27 2.69 9.35 11.50
C GLU A 27 3.02 10.67 10.77
N GLU A 28 2.00 11.50 10.53
CA GLU A 28 2.13 12.83 9.90
C GLU A 28 3.15 13.73 10.63
N ASP A 29 3.30 13.54 11.94
CA ASP A 29 4.22 14.30 12.80
C ASP A 29 5.71 14.09 12.44
N GLN A 30 6.07 12.95 11.82
CA GLN A 30 7.44 12.69 11.33
C GLN A 30 7.75 13.43 10.02
N MET A 31 6.72 13.79 9.25
CA MET A 31 6.88 14.44 7.94
C MET A 31 6.96 15.96 8.05
N ASP A 32 6.24 16.59 8.98
CA ASP A 32 6.24 18.05 9.14
C ASP A 32 7.52 18.59 9.80
N PHE A 33 8.18 17.82 10.67
CA PHE A 33 9.48 18.19 11.23
C PHE A 33 10.57 18.30 10.15
N LYS A 34 10.52 17.47 9.09
CA LYS A 34 11.49 17.48 7.98
C LYS A 34 11.33 18.67 7.04
N ARG A 35 10.15 19.32 7.01
CA ARG A 35 9.87 20.46 6.11
C ARG A 35 10.42 21.79 6.62
N GLN A 36 10.48 22.01 7.94
CA GLN A 36 10.78 23.33 8.50
C GLN A 36 12.26 23.75 8.49
N HIS A 37 13.20 22.85 8.16
CA HIS A 37 14.66 23.12 8.24
C HIS A 37 15.44 23.05 6.91
N LYS A 38 14.76 22.99 5.74
CA LYS A 38 15.43 22.74 4.44
C LYS A 38 16.35 23.87 3.93
N GLN A 39 16.27 25.10 4.43
CA GLN A 39 17.05 26.24 3.92
C GLN A 39 18.50 26.34 4.46
N GLU A 40 18.85 25.64 5.54
CA GLU A 40 20.20 25.71 6.13
C GLU A 40 21.20 24.67 5.58
N LEU A 41 20.74 23.77 4.70
CA LEU A 41 21.48 22.60 4.21
C LEU A 41 22.38 22.87 2.98
N TYR A 42 22.44 24.11 2.47
CA TYR A 42 23.07 24.43 1.18
C TYR A 42 23.98 25.67 1.23
N PRO A 43 25.12 25.62 1.95
CA PRO A 43 26.07 26.73 2.06
C PRO A 43 26.72 27.12 0.71
N SER A 44 26.95 28.42 0.51
CA SER A 44 27.68 28.98 -0.65
C SER A 44 29.15 28.53 -0.65
N VAL A 45 29.76 28.41 -1.85
CA VAL A 45 31.18 28.06 -2.01
C VAL A 45 32.14 29.04 -1.34
N ASP A 46 31.70 30.28 -1.08
CA ASP A 46 32.51 31.27 -0.37
C ASP A 46 32.79 30.85 1.10
N LEU A 47 32.06 29.84 1.61
CA LEU A 47 32.23 29.24 2.94
C LEU A 47 32.98 27.90 2.92
N ALA A 48 33.62 27.57 1.81
CA ALA A 48 34.05 26.21 1.51
C ALA A 48 35.58 26.11 1.38
N LYS A 49 36.18 25.14 2.07
CA LYS A 49 37.64 24.87 2.06
C LYS A 49 37.91 23.55 1.36
N ARG A 50 38.99 23.48 0.57
CA ARG A 50 39.48 22.21 0.03
C ARG A 50 39.82 21.28 1.19
N THR A 51 39.41 20.03 1.10
CA THR A 51 39.68 19.03 2.13
C THR A 51 40.27 17.78 1.51
N ASN A 52 41.15 17.09 2.25
CA ASN A 52 41.64 15.76 1.91
C ASN A 52 40.81 14.66 2.59
N LYS A 53 39.70 15.02 3.24
CA LYS A 53 38.80 14.07 3.89
C LYS A 53 38.31 13.07 2.86
N LYS A 54 38.53 11.77 3.15
CA LYS A 54 38.01 10.69 2.32
C LYS A 54 36.50 10.80 2.27
N PHE A 55 35.94 10.68 1.07
CA PHE A 55 34.50 10.70 0.85
C PHE A 55 33.92 9.32 1.18
N GLU A 56 33.92 8.99 2.48
CA GLU A 56 33.49 7.69 2.99
C GLU A 56 32.60 7.93 4.22
N SER A 57 31.35 7.47 4.16
CA SER A 57 30.47 7.51 5.33
C SER A 57 30.95 6.50 6.38
N THR A 58 30.98 6.90 7.65
CA THR A 58 31.27 5.98 8.76
C THR A 58 30.02 5.30 9.30
N ASN A 59 28.82 5.73 8.87
CA ASN A 59 27.55 5.18 9.33
C ASN A 59 27.37 3.73 8.81
N PRO A 60 27.11 2.75 9.68
CA PRO A 60 27.00 1.35 9.28
C PRO A 60 25.82 1.06 8.34
N PHE A 61 24.68 1.74 8.50
CA PHE A 61 23.51 1.57 7.63
C PHE A 61 23.76 2.11 6.22
N VAL A 62 24.46 3.24 6.13
CA VAL A 62 24.87 3.83 4.85
C VAL A 62 25.88 2.92 4.13
N LYS A 63 26.86 2.36 4.86
CA LYS A 63 27.81 1.38 4.31
C LYS A 63 27.11 0.13 3.79
N LYS A 64 26.21 -0.46 4.58
CA LYS A 64 25.39 -1.61 4.16
C LYS A 64 24.59 -1.31 2.88
N SER A 65 24.00 -0.12 2.79
CA SER A 65 23.27 0.32 1.59
C SER A 65 24.21 0.44 0.38
N LEU A 66 25.38 1.05 0.56
CA LEU A 66 26.40 1.13 -0.50
C LEU A 66 26.90 -0.24 -0.96
N ASP A 67 27.07 -1.20 -0.04
CA ASP A 67 27.45 -2.58 -0.38
C ASP A 67 26.33 -3.29 -1.19
N ASN A 68 25.06 -3.03 -0.85
CA ASN A 68 23.91 -3.62 -1.53
C ASN A 68 23.69 -3.05 -2.95
N PHE A 69 23.82 -1.73 -3.10
CA PHE A 69 23.51 -1.05 -4.36
C PHE A 69 24.74 -0.80 -5.25
N GLY A 70 25.95 -0.90 -4.69
CA GLY A 70 27.18 -0.59 -5.40
C GLY A 70 27.34 0.90 -5.75
N PRO A 71 28.32 1.23 -6.63
CA PRO A 71 28.59 2.60 -7.03
C PRO A 71 27.42 3.21 -7.81
N PHE A 72 27.14 4.50 -7.57
CA PHE A 72 26.11 5.20 -8.32
C PHE A 72 26.52 5.43 -9.79
N ASN A 73 25.60 5.20 -10.72
CA ASN A 73 25.81 5.44 -12.15
C ASN A 73 25.49 6.90 -12.51
N PHE A 74 26.55 7.72 -12.63
CA PHE A 74 26.43 9.14 -13.01
C PHE A 74 26.13 9.40 -14.49
N ASP A 75 26.04 8.39 -15.35
CA ASP A 75 25.71 8.58 -16.77
C ASP A 75 24.26 9.05 -16.98
N GLN A 76 23.39 8.80 -15.99
CA GLN A 76 22.01 9.29 -15.96
C GLN A 76 21.91 10.76 -15.52
N CYS A 77 23.02 11.38 -15.11
CA CYS A 77 23.00 12.74 -14.63
C CYS A 77 22.94 13.77 -15.76
N ASN A 78 22.34 14.92 -15.45
CA ASN A 78 22.27 16.06 -16.36
C ASN A 78 23.68 16.53 -16.78
N GLN A 79 23.93 16.62 -18.09
CA GLN A 79 25.14 17.21 -18.63
C GLN A 79 25.04 18.74 -18.60
N VAL A 80 26.06 19.40 -18.03
CA VAL A 80 26.09 20.86 -17.91
C VAL A 80 27.33 21.40 -18.63
N PRO A 81 27.18 21.97 -19.84
CA PRO A 81 28.29 22.57 -20.57
C PRO A 81 29.01 23.65 -19.76
N GLY A 82 30.34 23.64 -19.77
CA GLY A 82 31.17 24.58 -19.01
C GLY A 82 31.31 24.27 -17.52
N ALA A 83 30.63 23.25 -16.99
CA ALA A 83 30.80 22.83 -15.62
C ALA A 83 32.19 22.23 -15.38
N GLN A 84 32.83 22.62 -14.27
CA GLN A 84 34.14 22.14 -13.86
C GLN A 84 34.02 21.19 -12.67
N TYR A 85 34.66 20.03 -12.75
CA TYR A 85 34.71 19.09 -11.62
C TYR A 85 35.77 19.55 -10.62
N LEU A 86 35.38 19.73 -9.36
CA LEU A 86 36.29 20.07 -8.27
C LEU A 86 36.48 18.87 -7.32
N PRO A 87 37.66 18.73 -6.69
CA PRO A 87 37.88 17.76 -5.63
C PRO A 87 37.03 18.12 -4.38
N SER A 88 37.07 17.26 -3.36
CA SER A 88 36.26 17.43 -2.15
C SER A 88 36.40 18.81 -1.52
N ILE A 89 35.24 19.43 -1.29
CA ILE A 89 35.07 20.72 -0.64
C ILE A 89 34.27 20.48 0.65
N GLU A 90 34.80 20.97 1.77
CA GLU A 90 34.14 20.93 3.07
C GLU A 90 33.60 22.31 3.43
N PHE A 91 32.33 22.37 3.80
CA PHE A 91 31.66 23.58 4.25
C PHE A 91 31.78 23.72 5.78
N ASN A 92 31.56 24.93 6.29
CA ASN A 92 31.67 25.22 7.73
C ASN A 92 30.73 24.38 8.62
N ASN A 93 29.64 23.86 8.07
CA ASN A 93 28.69 22.98 8.77
C ASN A 93 29.07 21.48 8.69
N GLY A 94 30.25 21.15 8.16
CA GLY A 94 30.76 19.78 8.08
C GLY A 94 30.25 18.97 6.88
N ILE A 95 29.38 19.55 6.05
CA ILE A 95 28.97 18.95 4.77
C ILE A 95 30.21 18.86 3.86
N VAL A 96 30.36 17.73 3.19
CA VAL A 96 31.40 17.51 2.18
C VAL A 96 30.72 17.31 0.84
N TYR A 97 31.16 18.06 -0.19
CA TYR A 97 30.70 17.89 -1.56
C TYR A 97 31.87 17.60 -2.49
N GLN A 98 31.65 16.71 -3.46
CA GLN A 98 32.58 16.45 -4.55
C GLN A 98 31.79 16.34 -5.85
N GLY A 99 32.14 17.14 -6.87
CA GLY A 99 31.32 17.19 -8.08
C GLY A 99 31.59 18.39 -8.97
N GLN A 100 30.65 18.61 -9.89
CA GLN A 100 30.68 19.67 -10.87
C GLN A 100 30.16 21.02 -10.33
N TRP A 101 30.78 22.09 -10.81
CA TRP A 101 30.47 23.46 -10.43
C TRP A 101 30.36 24.36 -11.65
N LEU A 102 29.42 25.29 -11.62
CA LEU A 102 29.26 26.35 -12.61
C LEU A 102 28.82 27.62 -11.89
N ASN A 103 29.49 28.75 -12.15
CA ASN A 103 29.19 30.04 -11.54
C ASN A 103 29.10 29.97 -9.99
N LYS A 104 30.06 29.29 -9.36
CA LYS A 104 30.16 29.06 -7.91
C LYS A 104 29.02 28.24 -7.28
N LYS A 105 28.18 27.60 -8.08
CA LYS A 105 27.11 26.71 -7.60
C LYS A 105 27.35 25.27 -8.01
N ARG A 106 26.90 24.32 -7.19
CA ARG A 106 26.87 22.89 -7.55
C ARG A 106 25.94 22.69 -8.74
N CYS A 107 26.40 21.92 -9.71
CA CYS A 107 25.65 21.60 -10.92
C CYS A 107 26.10 20.25 -11.49
N GLY A 108 25.37 19.73 -12.48
CA GLY A 108 25.73 18.50 -13.17
C GLY A 108 25.85 17.33 -12.21
N ARG A 109 26.87 16.49 -12.36
CA ARG A 109 27.08 15.34 -11.46
C ARG A 109 27.85 15.70 -10.20
N GLY A 110 27.40 15.16 -9.06
CA GLY A 110 28.14 15.28 -7.82
C GLY A 110 27.55 14.45 -6.68
N GLN A 111 28.33 14.35 -5.61
CA GLN A 111 27.97 13.65 -4.40
C GLN A 111 28.16 14.55 -3.18
N GLN A 112 27.27 14.41 -2.21
CA GLN A 112 27.27 15.15 -0.95
C GLN A 112 27.10 14.22 0.25
N LEU A 113 28.03 14.32 1.20
CA LEU A 113 27.99 13.63 2.48
C LEU A 113 27.68 14.65 3.57
N PHE A 114 26.59 14.41 4.31
CA PHE A 114 26.18 15.23 5.43
C PHE A 114 26.80 14.72 6.75
N PRO A 115 26.90 15.56 7.80
CA PRO A 115 27.47 15.16 9.09
C PRO A 115 26.77 13.98 9.78
N ASP A 116 25.47 13.81 9.55
CA ASP A 116 24.67 12.68 10.07
C ASP A 116 24.94 11.35 9.33
N GLY A 117 25.73 11.40 8.26
CA GLY A 117 26.05 10.26 7.40
C GLY A 117 25.17 10.15 6.17
N THR A 118 24.12 10.97 6.04
CA THR A 118 23.28 11.02 4.83
C THR A 118 24.16 11.22 3.60
N LEU A 119 23.91 10.47 2.55
CA LEU A 119 24.64 10.54 1.29
C LEU A 119 23.68 10.79 0.14
N TYR A 120 23.91 11.86 -0.61
CA TYR A 120 23.28 12.08 -1.90
C TYR A 120 24.31 11.93 -3.02
N GLU A 121 23.96 11.21 -4.08
CA GLU A 121 24.75 11.07 -5.31
C GLU A 121 23.83 11.30 -6.51
N GLY A 122 24.09 12.30 -7.34
CA GLY A 122 23.17 12.55 -8.44
C GLY A 122 23.39 13.85 -9.19
N SER A 123 22.31 14.30 -9.81
CA SER A 123 22.24 15.52 -10.59
C SER A 123 21.97 16.74 -9.72
N TRP A 124 22.70 17.81 -10.00
CA TRP A 124 22.60 19.09 -9.33
C TRP A 124 22.27 20.19 -10.32
N LYS A 125 21.47 21.17 -9.87
CA LYS A 125 21.24 22.42 -10.58
C LYS A 125 21.09 23.55 -9.56
N ASP A 126 21.90 24.58 -9.71
CA ASP A 126 21.84 25.77 -8.84
C ASP A 126 21.83 25.42 -7.35
N ASP A 127 22.77 24.56 -6.92
CA ASP A 127 22.89 24.09 -5.52
C ASP A 127 21.79 23.16 -5.01
N MET A 128 20.89 22.71 -5.88
CA MET A 128 19.79 21.81 -5.53
C MET A 128 19.90 20.47 -6.26
N ALA A 129 19.47 19.38 -5.63
CA ALA A 129 19.19 18.12 -6.30
C ALA A 129 18.08 18.34 -7.34
N ASP A 130 18.40 18.10 -8.61
CA ASP A 130 17.51 18.31 -9.76
C ASP A 130 17.96 17.41 -10.92
N GLY A 131 17.13 16.43 -11.27
CA GLY A 131 17.43 15.33 -12.18
C GLY A 131 17.54 13.99 -11.46
N PHE A 132 18.15 12.99 -12.09
CA PHE A 132 18.27 11.65 -11.51
C PHE A 132 19.32 11.61 -10.39
N GLY A 133 19.02 10.89 -9.30
CA GLY A 133 19.91 10.76 -8.15
C GLY A 133 19.50 9.68 -7.15
N ARG A 134 20.44 9.32 -6.28
CA ARG A 134 20.28 8.42 -5.14
C ARG A 134 20.49 9.19 -3.83
N LEU A 135 19.61 8.97 -2.85
CA LEU A 135 19.77 9.41 -1.47
C LEU A 135 19.79 8.18 -0.57
N ILE A 136 20.73 8.11 0.37
CA ILE A 136 20.80 7.11 1.43
C ILE A 136 20.76 7.87 2.77
N THR A 137 19.75 7.61 3.60
CA THR A 137 19.61 8.27 4.92
C THR A 137 20.50 7.61 5.98
N PRO A 138 20.68 8.23 7.17
CA PRO A 138 21.46 7.64 8.25
C PRO A 138 20.88 6.34 8.79
N GLU A 139 19.60 6.08 8.55
CA GLU A 139 18.89 4.85 8.93
C GLU A 139 19.00 3.74 7.87
N GLY A 140 19.52 4.05 6.67
CA GLY A 140 19.68 3.10 5.57
C GLY A 140 18.56 3.13 4.53
N ASP A 141 17.51 3.94 4.74
CA ASP A 141 16.49 4.16 3.72
C ASP A 141 17.14 4.75 2.47
N THR A 142 16.86 4.15 1.32
CA THR A 142 17.49 4.51 0.05
C THR A 142 16.44 4.89 -0.98
N TYR A 143 16.50 6.12 -1.48
CA TYR A 143 15.72 6.55 -2.64
C TYR A 143 16.59 6.58 -3.89
N VAL A 144 16.09 6.07 -5.01
CA VAL A 144 16.71 6.17 -6.33
C VAL A 144 15.65 6.65 -7.32
N GLY A 145 15.83 7.83 -7.91
CA GLY A 145 14.82 8.38 -8.80
C GLY A 145 15.07 9.82 -9.20
N PHE A 146 14.02 10.46 -9.69
CA PHE A 146 14.08 11.85 -10.13
C PHE A 146 13.85 12.84 -8.98
N TRP A 147 14.60 13.94 -9.05
CA TRP A 147 14.59 15.02 -8.09
C TRP A 147 14.19 16.32 -8.78
N LYS A 148 13.50 17.19 -8.06
CA LYS A 148 13.25 18.56 -8.45
C LYS A 148 13.34 19.48 -7.24
N LEU A 149 14.21 20.49 -7.28
CA LEU A 149 14.33 21.49 -6.21
C LEU A 149 14.52 20.87 -4.82
N ASN A 150 15.38 19.86 -4.69
CA ASN A 150 15.60 19.09 -3.44
C ASN A 150 14.39 18.26 -2.94
N GLU A 151 13.45 17.94 -3.82
CA GLU A 151 12.30 17.08 -3.52
C GLU A 151 12.28 15.89 -4.48
N LYS A 152 11.86 14.72 -4.01
CA LYS A 152 11.55 13.58 -4.90
C LYS A 152 10.38 13.97 -5.79
N GLU A 153 10.55 13.81 -7.10
CA GLU A 153 9.57 14.26 -8.11
C GLU A 153 9.62 13.35 -9.33
N GLY A 154 8.47 12.89 -9.82
CA GLY A 154 8.40 11.95 -10.93
C GLY A 154 8.71 10.51 -10.50
N SER A 155 9.18 9.67 -11.42
CA SER A 155 9.39 8.25 -11.15
C SER A 155 10.59 8.01 -10.21
N GLY A 156 10.43 7.04 -9.31
CA GLY A 156 11.52 6.58 -8.46
C GLY A 156 11.20 5.29 -7.72
N THR A 157 12.20 4.80 -6.99
CA THR A 157 12.09 3.63 -6.11
C THR A 157 12.62 4.00 -4.74
N MET A 158 11.83 3.73 -3.71
CA MET A 158 12.18 3.86 -2.30
C MET A 158 12.39 2.46 -1.72
N TYR A 159 13.56 2.22 -1.14
CA TYR A 159 13.94 1.01 -0.42
C TYR A 159 14.04 1.36 1.05
N TYR A 160 13.13 0.85 1.86
CA TYR A 160 13.14 1.09 3.30
C TYR A 160 14.01 0.05 4.01
N GLU A 161 14.66 0.42 5.12
CA GLU A 161 15.51 -0.49 5.88
C GLU A 161 14.74 -1.68 6.47
N ASN A 162 13.42 -1.54 6.67
CA ASN A 162 12.53 -2.65 7.06
C ASN A 162 12.26 -3.66 5.92
N GLY A 163 12.84 -3.43 4.73
CA GLY A 163 12.72 -4.29 3.54
C GLY A 163 11.49 -4.01 2.67
N VAL A 164 10.66 -3.03 3.01
CA VAL A 164 9.60 -2.56 2.12
C VAL A 164 10.23 -1.86 0.92
N ILE A 165 9.65 -2.08 -0.26
CA ILE A 165 10.06 -1.42 -1.50
C ILE A 165 8.83 -0.74 -2.11
N PHE A 166 8.92 0.56 -2.36
CA PHE A 166 7.94 1.28 -3.15
C PHE A 166 8.56 1.69 -4.50
N GLU A 167 7.87 1.41 -5.59
CA GLU A 167 8.24 1.78 -6.96
C GLU A 167 7.07 2.53 -7.61
N GLY A 168 7.26 3.79 -7.99
CA GLY A 168 6.15 4.58 -8.53
C GLY A 168 6.46 6.05 -8.73
N GLU A 169 5.39 6.83 -8.82
CA GLU A 169 5.44 8.28 -8.98
C GLU A 169 5.52 9.01 -7.64
N PHE A 170 6.33 10.06 -7.60
CA PHE A 170 6.51 10.96 -6.46
C PHE A 170 6.16 12.39 -6.85
N LYS A 171 5.66 13.16 -5.89
CA LYS A 171 5.44 14.60 -6.02
C LYS A 171 5.72 15.26 -4.67
N LYS A 172 6.64 16.23 -4.65
CA LYS A 172 7.03 16.94 -3.41
C LYS A 172 7.34 15.99 -2.24
N ASP A 173 8.25 15.04 -2.47
CA ASP A 173 8.69 14.00 -1.53
C ASP A 173 7.68 12.87 -1.20
N LEU A 174 6.42 12.96 -1.66
CA LEU A 174 5.37 12.00 -1.34
C LEU A 174 5.00 11.12 -2.54
N GLU A 175 4.60 9.88 -2.28
CA GLU A 175 4.03 8.97 -3.29
C GLU A 175 2.75 9.59 -3.86
N ASN A 176 2.68 9.75 -5.18
CA ASN A 176 1.56 10.44 -5.80
C ASN A 176 1.42 10.02 -7.28
N GLY A 177 0.35 9.31 -7.59
CA GLY A 177 0.14 8.67 -8.89
C GLY A 177 0.15 7.14 -8.76
N GLN A 178 0.53 6.43 -9.82
CA GLN A 178 0.61 4.97 -9.80
C GLN A 178 1.86 4.49 -9.02
N GLY A 179 1.70 3.44 -8.24
CA GLY A 179 2.79 2.83 -7.49
C GLY A 179 2.58 1.36 -7.17
N ILE A 180 3.69 0.68 -6.88
CA ILE A 180 3.76 -0.70 -6.42
C ILE A 180 4.54 -0.73 -5.11
N GLU A 181 3.90 -1.20 -4.05
CA GLU A 181 4.49 -1.41 -2.73
C GLU A 181 4.64 -2.92 -2.49
N LYS A 182 5.86 -3.36 -2.15
CA LYS A 182 6.22 -4.77 -1.92
C LYS A 182 6.75 -4.91 -0.51
N TRP A 183 6.22 -5.86 0.25
CA TRP A 183 6.66 -6.14 1.61
C TRP A 183 7.57 -7.39 1.67
N PRO A 184 8.42 -7.52 2.70
CA PRO A 184 9.30 -8.69 2.87
C PRO A 184 8.57 -10.03 2.97
N ASP A 185 7.32 -10.03 3.44
CA ASP A 185 6.49 -11.22 3.54
C ASP A 185 5.95 -11.70 2.19
N GLN A 186 6.26 -10.98 1.10
CA GLN A 186 5.80 -11.19 -0.28
C GLN A 186 4.38 -10.67 -0.56
N SER A 187 3.72 -10.03 0.41
CA SER A 187 2.54 -9.24 0.10
C SER A 187 2.90 -8.07 -0.80
N MET A 188 1.93 -7.60 -1.59
CA MET A 188 2.13 -6.44 -2.46
C MET A 188 0.83 -5.68 -2.72
N PHE A 189 0.96 -4.38 -2.94
CA PHE A 189 -0.11 -3.50 -3.38
C PHE A 189 0.32 -2.83 -4.67
N GLN A 190 -0.60 -2.73 -5.62
CA GLN A 190 -0.43 -1.96 -6.85
C GLN A 190 -1.66 -1.08 -7.02
N GLY A 191 -1.50 0.23 -7.14
CA GLY A 191 -2.63 1.13 -7.31
C GLY A 191 -2.25 2.59 -7.29
N ASN A 192 -3.26 3.43 -7.12
CA ASN A 192 -3.09 4.87 -7.08
C ASN A 192 -2.83 5.40 -5.66
N TYR A 193 -1.95 6.38 -5.57
CA TYR A 193 -1.57 7.10 -4.37
C TYR A 193 -1.86 8.60 -4.52
N ILE A 194 -2.31 9.24 -3.45
CA ILE A 194 -2.42 10.69 -3.34
C ILE A 194 -1.74 11.10 -2.04
N ASN A 195 -0.62 11.84 -2.13
CA ASN A 195 0.15 12.31 -0.99
C ASN A 195 0.51 11.20 0.03
N GLY A 196 0.99 10.05 -0.44
CA GLY A 196 1.38 8.91 0.40
C GLY A 196 0.23 7.98 0.81
N ILE A 197 -1.02 8.31 0.45
CA ILE A 197 -2.20 7.54 0.84
C ILE A 197 -2.74 6.76 -0.37
N LYS A 198 -3.00 5.46 -0.19
CA LYS A 198 -3.69 4.64 -1.20
C LYS A 198 -5.12 5.16 -1.37
N GLU A 199 -5.43 5.61 -2.58
CA GLU A 199 -6.69 6.28 -2.91
C GLU A 199 -7.10 5.94 -4.34
N GLY A 200 -8.36 5.57 -4.55
CA GLY A 200 -8.88 5.10 -5.84
C GLY A 200 -8.70 3.59 -6.04
N PHE A 201 -8.65 3.14 -7.29
CA PHE A 201 -8.57 1.72 -7.61
C PHE A 201 -7.18 1.14 -7.30
N GLY A 202 -7.15 -0.08 -6.75
CA GLY A 202 -5.93 -0.81 -6.48
C GLY A 202 -6.14 -2.31 -6.37
N LYS A 203 -5.03 -3.04 -6.39
CA LYS A 203 -4.95 -4.49 -6.23
C LYS A 203 -3.99 -4.82 -5.10
N TYR A 204 -4.48 -5.57 -4.12
CA TYR A 204 -3.69 -6.07 -3.01
C TYR A 204 -3.56 -7.59 -3.14
N LYS A 205 -2.35 -8.12 -3.00
CA LYS A 205 -2.07 -9.56 -2.93
C LYS A 205 -1.44 -9.85 -1.58
N TRP A 206 -2.08 -10.74 -0.82
CA TRP A 206 -1.57 -11.22 0.46
C TRP A 206 -0.58 -12.37 0.27
N THR A 207 0.22 -12.60 1.31
CA THR A 207 1.20 -13.68 1.42
C THR A 207 0.58 -15.07 1.28
N ASP A 208 -0.66 -15.26 1.72
CA ASP A 208 -1.38 -16.53 1.60
C ASP A 208 -1.88 -16.81 0.17
N GLY A 209 -1.73 -15.86 -0.75
CA GLY A 209 -2.22 -15.93 -2.12
C GLY A 209 -3.61 -15.36 -2.33
N SER A 210 -4.28 -14.88 -1.26
CA SER A 210 -5.51 -14.10 -1.39
C SER A 210 -5.25 -12.82 -2.19
N ILE A 211 -6.26 -12.36 -2.93
CA ILE A 211 -6.19 -11.18 -3.79
C ILE A 211 -7.44 -10.33 -3.58
N PHE A 212 -7.26 -9.02 -3.50
CA PHE A 212 -8.34 -8.03 -3.57
C PHE A 212 -8.07 -7.08 -4.71
N GLU A 213 -9.12 -6.70 -5.42
CA GLU A 213 -9.08 -5.72 -6.49
C GLU A 213 -10.33 -4.84 -6.41
N GLY A 214 -10.15 -3.54 -6.21
CA GLY A 214 -11.26 -2.63 -5.94
C GLY A 214 -10.84 -1.26 -5.43
N MET A 215 -11.79 -0.55 -4.85
CA MET A 215 -11.63 0.82 -4.40
C MET A 215 -10.96 0.92 -3.02
N PHE A 216 -10.03 1.86 -2.90
CA PHE A 216 -9.35 2.26 -1.67
C PHE A 216 -9.65 3.73 -1.37
N THR A 217 -9.87 4.05 -0.11
CA THR A 217 -9.93 5.44 0.40
C THR A 217 -9.23 5.49 1.74
N ASN A 218 -8.35 6.47 1.94
CA ASN A 218 -7.58 6.61 3.17
C ASN A 218 -6.88 5.31 3.62
N ASN A 219 -6.19 4.63 2.70
CA ASN A 219 -5.51 3.33 2.94
C ASN A 219 -6.44 2.15 3.30
N GLN A 220 -7.76 2.30 3.21
CA GLN A 220 -8.73 1.25 3.51
C GLN A 220 -9.49 0.84 2.26
N ILE A 221 -9.85 -0.43 2.17
CA ILE A 221 -10.80 -0.93 1.18
C ILE A 221 -12.16 -0.30 1.47
N ASN A 222 -12.69 0.44 0.50
CA ASN A 222 -13.92 1.21 0.65
C ASN A 222 -14.56 1.47 -0.71
N GLY A 223 -15.85 1.15 -0.88
CA GLY A 223 -16.53 1.14 -2.17
C GLY A 223 -16.58 -0.25 -2.81
N GLN A 224 -16.67 -0.32 -4.13
CA GLN A 224 -16.82 -1.59 -4.85
C GLN A 224 -15.48 -2.35 -4.95
N GLY A 225 -15.54 -3.68 -4.81
CA GLY A 225 -14.35 -4.52 -4.98
C GLY A 225 -14.62 -6.01 -4.94
N LYS A 226 -13.62 -6.76 -5.39
CA LYS A 226 -13.62 -8.22 -5.44
C LYS A 226 -12.49 -8.79 -4.62
N GLN A 227 -12.81 -9.67 -3.67
CA GLN A 227 -11.84 -10.49 -2.96
C GLN A 227 -11.92 -11.95 -3.42
N ILE A 228 -10.76 -12.55 -3.65
CA ILE A 228 -10.58 -13.98 -3.87
C ILE A 228 -9.67 -14.47 -2.76
N TRP A 229 -10.16 -15.38 -1.93
CA TRP A 229 -9.36 -15.99 -0.86
C TRP A 229 -8.53 -17.16 -1.40
N SER A 230 -7.44 -17.46 -0.71
CA SER A 230 -6.54 -18.58 -1.01
C SER A 230 -7.23 -19.95 -1.01
N ASP A 231 -8.33 -20.10 -0.26
CA ASP A 231 -9.16 -21.31 -0.24
C ASP A 231 -10.21 -21.37 -1.37
N GLY A 232 -10.23 -20.38 -2.27
CA GLY A 232 -11.12 -20.31 -3.42
C GLY A 232 -12.47 -19.64 -3.18
N ARG A 233 -12.77 -19.20 -1.94
CA ARG A 233 -13.92 -18.33 -1.70
C ARG A 233 -13.78 -17.04 -2.51
N GLN A 234 -14.90 -16.43 -2.88
CA GLN A 234 -14.92 -15.15 -3.60
C GLN A 234 -16.03 -14.25 -3.07
N TYR A 235 -15.77 -12.96 -2.96
CA TYR A 235 -16.77 -11.94 -2.69
C TYR A 235 -16.61 -10.81 -3.70
N GLU A 236 -17.72 -10.32 -4.23
CA GLU A 236 -17.78 -9.18 -5.12
C GLU A 236 -18.96 -8.30 -4.70
N GLY A 237 -18.69 -7.06 -4.29
CA GLY A 237 -19.71 -6.18 -3.74
C GLY A 237 -19.15 -4.91 -3.10
N ASP A 238 -19.99 -4.31 -2.27
CA ASP A 238 -19.68 -3.12 -1.48
C ASP A 238 -18.77 -3.42 -0.27
N TRP A 239 -17.89 -2.48 0.02
CA TRP A 239 -16.98 -2.53 1.15
C TRP A 239 -17.00 -1.22 1.92
N ILE A 240 -16.89 -1.29 3.25
CA ILE A 240 -16.69 -0.14 4.12
C ILE A 240 -15.63 -0.51 5.16
N GLN A 241 -14.57 0.29 5.25
CA GLN A 241 -13.50 0.14 6.25
C GLN A 241 -12.96 -1.30 6.35
N ASN A 242 -12.63 -1.88 5.19
CA ASN A 242 -12.10 -3.25 5.07
C ASN A 242 -13.08 -4.40 5.35
N LYS A 243 -14.38 -4.11 5.49
CA LYS A 243 -15.41 -5.12 5.72
C LYS A 243 -16.40 -5.19 4.57
N MET A 244 -16.94 -6.38 4.31
CA MET A 244 -18.09 -6.55 3.43
C MET A 244 -19.26 -5.77 4.03
N HIS A 245 -19.87 -4.91 3.23
CA HIS A 245 -20.98 -4.05 3.63
C HIS A 245 -21.90 -3.87 2.43
N GLY A 246 -23.14 -3.39 2.58
CA GLY A 246 -23.99 -3.11 1.42
C GLY A 246 -24.32 -4.36 0.61
N PHE A 247 -24.54 -4.23 -0.70
CA PHE A 247 -24.95 -5.36 -1.52
C PHE A 247 -23.72 -6.11 -2.08
N GLY A 248 -23.76 -7.45 -2.05
CA GLY A 248 -22.68 -8.25 -2.60
C GLY A 248 -23.06 -9.70 -2.90
N THR A 249 -22.16 -10.36 -3.61
CA THR A 249 -22.23 -11.77 -3.96
C THR A 249 -21.04 -12.51 -3.36
N PHE A 250 -21.32 -13.54 -2.56
CA PHE A 250 -20.31 -14.44 -2.01
C PHE A 250 -20.46 -15.83 -2.63
N VAL A 251 -19.37 -16.40 -3.12
CA VAL A 251 -19.31 -17.73 -3.73
C VAL A 251 -18.34 -18.60 -2.94
N TRP A 252 -18.77 -19.80 -2.58
CA TRP A 252 -17.92 -20.80 -1.92
C TRP A 252 -17.36 -21.80 -2.95
N PRO A 253 -16.20 -22.42 -2.68
CA PRO A 253 -15.59 -23.41 -3.59
C PRO A 253 -16.47 -24.61 -3.89
N ASP A 254 -17.38 -24.97 -2.98
CA ASP A 254 -18.32 -26.07 -3.15
C ASP A 254 -19.52 -25.72 -4.04
N GLY A 255 -19.59 -24.49 -4.56
CA GLY A 255 -20.65 -23.98 -5.42
C GLY A 255 -21.82 -23.35 -4.69
N LYS A 256 -21.82 -23.29 -3.35
CA LYS A 256 -22.79 -22.45 -2.62
C LYS A 256 -22.60 -21.00 -3.02
N LYS A 257 -23.69 -20.23 -3.00
CA LYS A 257 -23.67 -18.80 -3.31
C LYS A 257 -24.66 -18.02 -2.44
N TYR A 258 -24.27 -16.84 -2.00
CA TYR A 258 -25.13 -15.87 -1.34
C TYR A 258 -25.14 -14.57 -2.16
N ILE A 259 -26.31 -13.98 -2.32
CA ILE A 259 -26.52 -12.70 -3.01
C ILE A 259 -27.42 -11.87 -2.13
N GLY A 260 -26.94 -10.77 -1.58
CA GLY A 260 -27.74 -9.97 -0.67
C GLY A 260 -26.95 -8.91 0.06
N ASN A 261 -27.57 -8.37 1.11
CA ASN A 261 -26.97 -7.30 1.89
C ASN A 261 -26.06 -7.82 3.00
N TYR A 262 -25.03 -7.04 3.30
CA TYR A 262 -24.02 -7.27 4.31
C TYR A 262 -23.92 -6.07 5.25
N LYS A 263 -23.60 -6.34 6.50
CA LYS A 263 -23.23 -5.34 7.51
C LYS A 263 -22.10 -5.91 8.36
N ASP A 264 -20.94 -5.26 8.32
CA ASP A 264 -19.76 -5.66 9.10
C ASP A 264 -19.41 -7.15 8.93
N ASP A 265 -19.27 -7.60 7.68
CA ASP A 265 -18.98 -8.99 7.28
C ASP A 265 -20.12 -10.01 7.49
N LEU A 266 -21.23 -9.62 8.10
CA LEU A 266 -22.38 -10.48 8.35
C LEU A 266 -23.50 -10.23 7.32
N LYS A 267 -24.19 -11.31 6.92
CA LYS A 267 -25.41 -11.20 6.11
C LYS A 267 -26.48 -10.49 6.93
N GLU A 268 -27.12 -9.49 6.34
CA GLU A 268 -28.06 -8.60 7.01
C GLU A 268 -29.16 -8.19 6.03
N GLY A 269 -30.41 -8.06 6.45
CA GLY A 269 -31.54 -7.70 5.57
C GLY A 269 -31.82 -8.77 4.50
N TYR A 270 -32.46 -8.37 3.40
CA TYR A 270 -32.84 -9.32 2.36
C TYR A 270 -31.62 -9.94 1.64
N GLY A 271 -31.68 -11.25 1.42
CA GLY A 271 -30.72 -11.98 0.60
C GLY A 271 -31.16 -13.38 0.19
N GLU A 272 -30.47 -13.92 -0.80
CA GLU A 272 -30.73 -15.20 -1.42
C GLU A 272 -29.52 -16.14 -1.25
N PHE A 273 -29.76 -17.35 -0.76
CA PHE A 273 -28.75 -18.39 -0.61
C PHE A 273 -29.08 -19.58 -1.52
N TYR A 274 -28.09 -19.99 -2.30
CA TYR A 274 -28.18 -21.05 -3.29
C TYR A 274 -27.26 -22.20 -2.89
N TRP A 275 -27.79 -23.42 -2.89
CA TRP A 275 -27.01 -24.63 -2.74
C TRP A 275 -26.78 -25.31 -4.10
N PRO A 276 -25.65 -26.03 -4.29
CA PRO A 276 -25.35 -26.75 -5.53
C PRO A 276 -26.39 -27.82 -5.90
N ASP A 277 -27.13 -28.34 -4.92
CA ASP A 277 -28.17 -29.35 -5.10
C ASP A 277 -29.53 -28.78 -5.51
N GLY A 278 -29.58 -27.49 -5.86
CA GLY A 278 -30.78 -26.81 -6.33
C GLY A 278 -31.66 -26.23 -5.22
N ARG A 279 -31.32 -26.44 -3.93
CA ARG A 279 -32.03 -25.74 -2.85
C ARG A 279 -31.79 -24.24 -2.95
N VAL A 280 -32.79 -23.45 -2.56
CA VAL A 280 -32.71 -21.98 -2.52
C VAL A 280 -33.42 -21.47 -1.27
N PHE A 281 -32.85 -20.47 -0.61
CA PHE A 281 -33.49 -19.69 0.43
C PHE A 281 -33.51 -18.22 0.00
N LYS A 282 -34.66 -17.56 0.08
CA LYS A 282 -34.82 -16.14 -0.22
C LYS A 282 -35.57 -15.48 0.93
N GLY A 283 -34.98 -14.52 1.62
CA GLY A 283 -35.64 -13.91 2.77
C GLY A 283 -34.74 -12.95 3.54
N GLU A 284 -35.22 -12.56 4.72
CA GLU A 284 -34.47 -11.68 5.61
C GLU A 284 -33.35 -12.42 6.33
N TRP A 285 -32.28 -11.70 6.61
CA TRP A 285 -31.11 -12.14 7.37
C TRP A 285 -30.86 -11.15 8.50
N TYR A 286 -30.40 -11.66 9.64
CA TYR A 286 -29.99 -10.83 10.77
C TYR A 286 -28.81 -11.49 11.46
N ASN A 287 -27.70 -10.76 11.62
CA ASN A 287 -26.45 -11.27 12.19
C ASN A 287 -26.00 -12.60 11.58
N GLY A 288 -26.03 -12.70 10.24
CA GLY A 288 -25.54 -13.88 9.53
C GLY A 288 -26.52 -15.05 9.42
N HIS A 289 -27.70 -14.97 10.03
CA HIS A 289 -28.68 -16.06 10.02
C HIS A 289 -30.01 -15.69 9.33
N PRO A 290 -30.71 -16.65 8.70
CA PRO A 290 -32.09 -16.45 8.28
C PRO A 290 -32.98 -15.93 9.42
N HIS A 291 -33.73 -14.88 9.16
CA HIS A 291 -34.63 -14.21 10.10
C HIS A 291 -35.90 -13.77 9.38
N GLY A 292 -36.96 -13.40 10.11
CA GLY A 292 -38.19 -12.85 9.54
C GLY A 292 -38.84 -13.78 8.50
N LYS A 293 -39.42 -13.21 7.44
CA LYS A 293 -40.09 -14.00 6.40
C LYS A 293 -39.08 -14.54 5.40
N GLY A 294 -39.27 -15.79 4.98
CA GLY A 294 -38.44 -16.42 3.97
C GLY A 294 -39.15 -17.50 3.16
N LEU A 295 -38.69 -17.65 1.92
CA LEU A 295 -39.06 -18.66 0.96
C LEU A 295 -37.94 -19.69 0.87
N PHE A 296 -38.26 -20.97 1.08
CA PHE A 296 -37.33 -22.06 0.88
C PHE A 296 -37.81 -22.97 -0.24
N VAL A 297 -36.94 -23.24 -1.21
CA VAL A 297 -37.15 -24.23 -2.26
C VAL A 297 -36.27 -25.42 -1.95
N ASP A 298 -36.88 -26.59 -1.78
CA ASP A 298 -36.14 -27.82 -1.53
C ASP A 298 -35.52 -28.41 -2.82
N LYS A 299 -34.78 -29.51 -2.67
CA LYS A 299 -34.11 -30.20 -3.80
C LYS A 299 -35.07 -30.74 -4.87
N THR A 300 -36.36 -30.86 -4.57
CA THR A 300 -37.40 -31.33 -5.49
C THR A 300 -38.11 -30.17 -6.20
N GLY A 301 -37.80 -28.93 -5.83
CA GLY A 301 -38.49 -27.73 -6.29
C GLY A 301 -39.74 -27.40 -5.47
N LYS A 302 -40.01 -28.12 -4.38
CA LYS A 302 -41.14 -27.79 -3.49
C LYS A 302 -40.84 -26.50 -2.75
N LEU A 303 -41.77 -25.57 -2.86
CA LEU A 303 -41.71 -24.25 -2.25
C LEU A 303 -42.36 -24.27 -0.87
N GLU A 304 -41.68 -23.68 0.11
CA GLU A 304 -42.17 -23.53 1.47
C GLU A 304 -41.94 -22.12 2.00
N GLU A 305 -43.02 -21.43 2.36
CA GLU A 305 -42.96 -20.17 3.07
C GLU A 305 -42.90 -20.40 4.58
N GLY A 306 -42.30 -19.46 5.31
CA GLY A 306 -42.35 -19.45 6.76
C GLY A 306 -41.64 -18.27 7.40
N ASP A 307 -41.87 -18.12 8.70
CA ASP A 307 -41.13 -17.21 9.56
C ASP A 307 -39.89 -17.91 10.13
N TRP A 308 -38.78 -17.19 10.25
CA TRP A 308 -37.48 -17.66 10.69
C TRP A 308 -36.96 -16.83 11.86
N GLU A 309 -36.32 -17.49 12.81
CA GLU A 309 -35.67 -16.84 13.95
C GLU A 309 -34.37 -17.58 14.25
N HIS A 310 -33.24 -16.85 14.26
CA HIS A 310 -31.89 -17.38 14.47
C HIS A 310 -31.59 -18.63 13.61
N GLY A 311 -31.95 -18.57 12.33
CA GLY A 311 -31.71 -19.65 11.37
C GLY A 311 -32.66 -20.85 11.47
N LYS A 312 -33.70 -20.78 12.31
CA LYS A 312 -34.70 -21.85 12.46
C LYS A 312 -36.07 -21.37 12.00
N LYS A 313 -36.76 -22.19 11.22
CA LYS A 313 -38.16 -21.97 10.83
C LYS A 313 -39.06 -22.13 12.06
N ILE A 314 -39.83 -21.09 12.40
CA ILE A 314 -40.70 -21.03 13.59
C ILE A 314 -42.20 -21.16 13.28
N LYS A 315 -42.64 -20.87 12.05
CA LYS A 315 -44.04 -21.06 11.62
C LYS A 315 -44.13 -21.67 10.22
N ILE A 316 -45.02 -22.65 10.08
CA ILE A 316 -45.49 -23.16 8.78
C ILE A 316 -46.81 -22.43 8.52
N VAL A 317 -46.86 -21.57 7.52
CA VAL A 317 -48.15 -21.14 6.96
C VAL A 317 -48.55 -22.24 5.99
N GLU A 318 -49.38 -23.18 6.45
CA GLU A 318 -50.08 -24.08 5.53
C GLU A 318 -51.08 -23.23 4.75
N GLY A 319 -50.87 -23.11 3.44
CA GLY A 319 -51.87 -22.64 2.49
C GLY A 319 -52.75 -23.78 2.03
#